data_AF-A0A515LC61-F1
#
_entry.id   AF-A0A515LC61-F1
#
_cell.length_a   1.000
_cell.length_b   1.000
_cell.length_c   1.000
_cell.angle_alpha   90.00
_cell.angle_beta   90.00
_cell.angle_gamma   90.00
#
_symmetry.space_group_name_H-M   'P 1'
#
loop_
_entity.id
_entity.type
_entity.pdbx_description
1 polymer ?
#
loop_
_entity_poly.entity_id
_entity_poly.type
_entity_poly.pdbx_seq_one_letter_code
_entity_poly.pdbx_strand_id
1 'polypeptide(L)' 'MSAFGQDERDNLANREFAFPRQRKEPIEDADHVRAAIARFNQVKGVTDDERDAAWKRIKAAAEKFGVEVSETSWREIGRN' A
#
# COMPACT_ATOMS: atom_id res chain seq x y z
N MET A 1 -21.54 -16.92 -17.37
CA MET A 1 -21.65 -15.56 -16.81
C MET A 1 -21.17 -15.64 -15.38
N SER A 2 -19.97 -15.16 -15.10
CA SER A 2 -19.34 -15.32 -13.78
C SER A 2 -20.05 -14.42 -12.76
N ALA A 3 -20.62 -15.04 -11.73
CA ALA A 3 -21.20 -14.36 -10.59
C ALA A 3 -20.06 -13.81 -9.71
N PHE A 4 -19.57 -12.62 -10.04
CA PHE A 4 -18.76 -11.80 -9.14
C PHE A 4 -19.68 -11.22 -8.06
N GLY A 5 -20.12 -12.08 -7.15
CA GLY A 5 -21.16 -11.81 -6.17
C GLY A 5 -20.56 -11.58 -4.79
N GLN A 6 -20.79 -10.37 -4.25
CA GLN A 6 -20.57 -9.96 -2.86
C GLN A 6 -19.11 -9.81 -2.43
N ASP A 7 -18.27 -10.85 -2.49
CA ASP A 7 -16.89 -10.77 -1.98
C ASP A 7 -16.08 -9.67 -2.67
N GLU A 8 -16.16 -9.56 -3.99
CA GLU A 8 -15.42 -8.53 -4.74
C GLU A 8 -15.97 -7.11 -4.48
N ARG A 9 -17.25 -6.99 -4.10
CA ARG A 9 -17.90 -5.71 -3.79
C ARG A 9 -17.62 -5.26 -2.36
N ASP A 10 -17.61 -6.19 -1.40
CA ASP A 10 -17.25 -5.94 0.00
C ASP A 10 -15.76 -5.66 0.12
N ASN A 11 -14.93 -6.36 -0.66
CA ASN A 11 -13.52 -6.00 -0.84
C ASN A 11 -13.37 -4.60 -1.43
N LEU A 12 -14.24 -4.16 -2.35
CA LEU A 12 -14.20 -2.81 -2.92
C LEU A 12 -14.51 -1.70 -1.90
N ALA A 13 -15.43 -1.99 -0.97
CA ALA A 13 -15.89 -1.05 0.05
C ALA A 13 -14.87 -0.86 1.19
N ASN A 14 -14.02 -1.87 1.44
CA ASN A 14 -13.06 -1.86 2.55
C ASN A 14 -11.59 -1.81 2.12
N ARG A 15 -11.30 -1.46 0.85
CA ARG A 15 -9.90 -1.34 0.38
C ARG A 15 -9.16 -0.26 1.18
N GLU A 16 -8.15 -0.69 1.92
CA GLU A 16 -7.20 0.19 2.57
C GLU A 16 -6.14 0.61 1.56
N PHE A 17 -5.83 1.91 1.50
CA PHE A 17 -4.81 2.46 0.60
C PHE A 17 -3.72 3.16 1.40
N ALA A 18 -2.46 3.02 1.00
CA ALA A 18 -1.37 3.80 1.58
C ALA A 18 -1.53 5.30 1.29
N PHE A 19 -2.09 5.64 0.12
CA PHE A 19 -2.48 7.00 -0.27
C PHE A 19 -4.01 7.11 -0.42
N PRO A 20 -4.77 7.32 0.67
CA PRO A 20 -6.24 7.29 0.64
C PRO A 20 -6.87 8.32 -0.30
N ARG A 21 -6.32 9.54 -0.34
CA ARG A 21 -6.86 10.63 -1.17
C ARG A 21 -6.71 10.33 -2.66
N GLN A 22 -5.60 9.71 -3.03
CA GLN A 22 -5.27 9.33 -4.40
C GLN A 22 -5.76 7.93 -4.76
N ARG A 23 -6.23 7.15 -3.78
CA ARG A 23 -6.57 5.72 -3.89
C ARG A 23 -5.44 4.92 -4.55
N LYS A 24 -4.20 5.19 -4.16
CA LYS A 24 -2.99 4.51 -4.67
C LYS A 24 -2.41 3.60 -3.61
N GLU A 25 -1.73 2.56 -4.09
CA GLU A 25 -1.10 1.53 -3.27
C GLU A 25 -2.11 0.87 -2.32
N PRO A 26 -2.94 -0.05 -2.84
CA PRO A 26 -3.75 -0.91 -1.98
C PRO A 26 -2.83 -1.64 -0.99
N ILE A 27 -3.31 -1.86 0.24
CA ILE A 27 -2.57 -2.47 1.36
C ILE A 27 -3.46 -3.42 2.18
N GLU A 28 -4.51 -3.98 1.57
CA GLU A 28 -5.49 -4.85 2.22
C GLU A 28 -5.01 -6.28 2.48
N ASP A 29 -3.87 -6.69 1.91
CA ASP A 29 -3.25 -8.00 2.12
C ASP A 29 -1.73 -7.96 1.93
N ALA A 30 -1.06 -9.08 2.22
CA ALA A 30 0.39 -9.21 2.15
C ALA A 30 0.97 -8.94 0.75
N ASP A 31 0.28 -9.35 -0.31
CA ASP A 31 0.77 -9.19 -1.69
C ASP A 31 0.68 -7.74 -2.14
N HIS A 32 -0.43 -7.08 -1.79
CA HIS A 32 -0.61 -5.65 -1.96
C HIS A 32 0.45 -4.84 -1.18
N VAL A 33 0.75 -5.21 0.07
CA VAL A 33 1.79 -4.55 0.86
C VAL A 33 3.18 -4.70 0.22
N ARG A 34 3.57 -5.90 -0.19
CA ARG A 34 4.87 -6.13 -0.87
C ARG A 34 4.97 -5.32 -2.16
N ALA A 35 3.91 -5.32 -2.96
CA ALA A 35 3.85 -4.52 -4.19
C ALA A 35 3.95 -3.02 -3.89
N ALA A 36 3.29 -2.54 -2.83
CA ALA A 36 3.33 -1.15 -2.41
C ALA A 36 4.74 -0.70 -1.97
N ILE A 37 5.47 -1.55 -1.26
CA ILE A 37 6.87 -1.29 -0.90
C ILE A 37 7.73 -1.22 -2.17
N ALA A 38 7.66 -2.24 -3.03
CA ALA A 38 8.50 -2.36 -4.20
C ALA A 38 8.36 -1.20 -5.20
N ARG A 39 7.15 -0.62 -5.32
CA ARG A 39 6.88 0.48 -6.26
C ARG A 39 6.67 1.84 -5.60
N PHE A 40 6.97 1.97 -4.30
CA PHE A 40 6.67 3.19 -3.52
C PHE A 40 7.20 4.47 -4.18
N ASN A 41 8.43 4.43 -4.71
CA ASN A 41 9.05 5.58 -5.38
C ASN A 41 8.45 5.93 -6.74
N GLN A 42 7.72 5.00 -7.35
CA GLN A 42 7.07 5.21 -8.65
C GLN A 42 5.78 6.01 -8.50
N VAL A 43 5.24 6.14 -7.28
CA VAL A 43 4.06 6.96 -6.99
C VAL A 43 4.37 8.43 -7.29
N LYS A 44 3.65 9.03 -8.24
CA LYS A 44 3.77 10.46 -8.63
C LYS A 44 2.57 11.27 -8.18
N GLY A 45 2.73 12.59 -8.09
CA GLY A 45 1.66 13.53 -7.75
C GLY A 45 1.22 13.43 -6.28
N VAL A 46 2.19 13.23 -5.39
CA VAL A 46 2.02 13.19 -3.94
C VAL A 46 3.11 14.02 -3.28
N THR A 47 2.82 14.63 -2.14
CA THR A 47 3.80 15.39 -1.35
C THR A 47 4.68 14.46 -0.51
N ASP A 48 5.81 14.96 -0.02
CA ASP A 48 6.66 14.22 0.93
C ASP A 48 5.90 13.88 2.22
N ASP A 49 5.03 14.75 2.71
CA ASP A 49 4.17 14.47 3.87
C ASP A 49 3.20 13.31 3.59
N GLU A 50 2.64 13.26 2.38
CA GLU A 50 1.77 12.16 1.95
C GLU A 50 2.56 10.86 1.84
N ARG A 51 3.82 10.90 1.39
CA ARG A 51 4.72 9.74 1.38
C ARG A 51 5.06 9.29 2.79
N ASP A 52 5.38 10.19 3.71
CA ASP A 52 5.66 9.85 5.11
C ASP A 52 4.44 9.17 5.76
N ALA A 53 3.24 9.70 5.53
CA ALA A 53 2.02 9.12 6.03
C ALA A 53 1.72 7.76 5.37
N ALA A 54 1.94 7.62 4.07
CA ALA A 54 1.76 6.37 3.34
C ALA A 54 2.73 5.28 3.82
N TRP A 55 4.00 5.63 4.04
CA TRP A 55 5.02 4.69 4.54
C TRP A 55 4.66 4.15 5.92
N LYS A 56 4.11 5.01 6.81
CA LYS A 56 3.60 4.55 8.12
C LYS A 56 2.46 3.54 7.98
N ARG A 57 1.53 3.77 7.05
CA ARG A 57 0.42 2.84 6.78
C ARG A 57 0.91 1.50 6.22
N ILE A 58 1.86 1.55 5.28
CA ILE A 58 2.48 0.34 4.70
C ILE A 58 3.17 -0.48 5.79
N LYS A 59 3.94 0.15 6.68
CA LYS A 59 4.59 -0.57 7.80
C LYS A 59 3.59 -1.21 8.75
N ALA A 60 2.51 -0.50 9.10
CA ALA A 60 1.45 -1.06 9.94
C ALA A 60 0.73 -2.24 9.27
N ALA A 61 0.46 -2.15 7.97
CA ALA A 61 -0.10 -3.26 7.20
C ALA A 61 0.88 -4.43 7.09
N ALA A 62 2.18 -4.14 6.90
CA ALA A 62 3.22 -5.15 6.85
C ALA A 62 3.30 -5.95 8.17
N GLU A 63 3.26 -5.27 9.31
CA GLU A 63 3.17 -5.92 10.63
C GLU A 63 1.91 -6.78 10.75
N LYS A 64 0.75 -6.24 10.37
CA LYS A 64 -0.54 -6.95 10.40
C LYS A 64 -0.54 -8.23 9.55
N PHE A 65 0.14 -8.22 8.40
CA PHE A 65 0.16 -9.32 7.43
C PHE A 65 1.44 -10.17 7.47
N GLY A 66 2.37 -9.90 8.39
CA GLY A 66 3.64 -10.63 8.51
C GLY A 66 4.57 -10.44 7.31
N VAL A 67 4.55 -9.27 6.68
CA VAL A 67 5.49 -8.89 5.61
C VAL A 67 6.72 -8.24 6.25
N GLU A 68 7.90 -8.77 5.95
CA GLU A 68 9.16 -8.17 6.39
C GLU A 68 9.47 -6.90 5.57
N VAL A 69 9.86 -5.84 6.26
CA VAL A 69 10.28 -4.57 5.66
C VAL A 69 11.68 -4.26 6.17
N SER A 70 12.67 -4.33 5.27
CA SER A 70 14.07 -4.04 5.60
C SER A 70 14.36 -2.54 5.73
N GLU A 71 13.59 -1.73 5.01
CA GLU A 71 13.77 -0.29 4.89
C GLU A 71 13.17 0.45 6.08
N THR A 72 13.95 1.33 6.68
CA THR A 72 13.48 2.14 7.81
C THR A 72 12.62 3.31 7.32
N SER A 73 12.98 3.84 6.15
CA SER A 73 12.38 4.99 5.50
C SER A 73 12.18 4.77 4.02
N TRP A 74 11.06 5.27 3.48
CA TRP A 74 10.83 5.25 2.04
C TRP A 74 11.91 5.99 1.24
N ARG A 75 12.68 6.89 1.88
CA ARG A 75 13.81 7.60 1.25
C ARG A 75 15.01 6.68 0.94
N GLU A 76 15.00 5.46 1.46
CA GLU A 76 16.00 4.41 1.19
C GLU A 76 15.62 3.57 -0.03
N ILE A 77 14.32 3.47 -0.30
CA ILE A 77 13.81 2.83 -1.51
C ILE A 77 14.41 3.58 -2.70
N GLY A 78 14.89 2.85 -3.72
CA GLY A 78 15.39 3.41 -4.98
C GLY A 78 16.72 4.17 -4.92
N ARG A 79 17.45 4.14 -3.80
CA ARG A 79 18.89 4.40 -3.82
C ARG A 79 19.59 3.15 -4.35
N ASN A 80 19.82 3.09 -5.64
CA ASN A 80 20.71 2.11 -6.25
C ASN A 80 21.87 2.83 -6.93
#